data_AF-A0AAX2F510-F1
#
_entry.id   AF-A0AAX2F510-F1
#
_cell.length_a   1.000
_cell.length_b   1.000
_cell.length_c   1.000
_cell.angle_alpha   90.00
_cell.angle_beta   90.00
_cell.angle_gamma   90.00
#
_symmetry.space_group_name_H-M   'P 1'
#
loop_
_entity.id
_entity.type
_entity.pdbx_description
1 polymer ?
#
loop_
_entity_poly.entity_id
_entity_poly.type
_entity_poly.pdbx_seq_one_letter_code
_entity_poly.pdbx_strand_id
1 'polypeptide(L)' 'MNCILQHDTMECGTACLAMICSYFKKDKSMNYLSEQCFATTEGVSPLAIDKVAS' A
#
# COMPACT_ATOMS: atom_id res chain seq x y z
N MET A 1 2.39 -16.53 -0.89
CA MET A 1 2.90 -15.16 -0.90
C MET A 1 2.59 -14.60 -2.28
N ASN A 2 1.56 -13.76 -2.41
CA ASN A 2 1.23 -13.14 -3.69
C ASN A 2 2.12 -11.90 -3.83
N CYS A 3 3.17 -11.97 -4.64
CA CYS A 3 4.09 -10.84 -4.83
C CYS A 3 3.39 -9.77 -5.67
N ILE A 4 3.10 -8.61 -5.07
CA ILE A 4 2.55 -7.44 -5.76
C ILE A 4 3.71 -6.69 -6.42
N LEU A 5 3.68 -6.56 -7.75
CA LEU A 5 4.65 -5.77 -8.50
C LEU A 5 4.36 -4.28 -8.31
N GLN A 6 5.36 -3.54 -7.89
CA GLN A 6 5.31 -2.07 -7.74
C GLN A 6 5.41 -1.48 -9.15
N HIS A 7 4.50 -0.57 -9.51
CA HIS A 7 4.57 0.11 -10.81
C HIS A 7 5.53 1.28 -10.77
N ASP A 8 5.66 1.93 -9.60
CA ASP A 8 6.60 3.02 -9.34
C ASP A 8 7.48 2.73 -8.12
N THR A 9 8.72 3.21 -8.14
CA THR A 9 9.67 3.16 -7.00
C THR A 9 9.12 3.74 -5.70
N MET A 10 8.16 4.66 -5.79
CA MET A 10 7.52 5.33 -4.67
C MET A 10 6.34 4.54 -4.06
N GLU A 11 5.88 3.49 -4.74
CA GLU A 11 4.75 2.65 -4.31
C GLU A 11 5.17 1.46 -3.45
N CYS A 12 6.43 1.40 -2.99
CA CYS A 12 6.91 0.30 -2.15
C CYS A 12 6.08 0.11 -0.88
N GLY A 13 5.61 1.21 -0.25
CA GLY A 13 4.71 1.17 0.90
C GLY A 13 3.32 0.65 0.54
N THR A 14 2.74 1.12 -0.57
CA THR A 14 1.44 0.68 -1.08
C THR A 14 1.44 -0.80 -1.45
N ALA A 15 2.49 -1.28 -2.12
CA ALA A 15 2.63 -2.68 -2.49
C ALA A 15 2.75 -3.59 -1.27
N CYS A 16 3.48 -3.18 -0.24
CA CYS A 16 3.53 -3.89 1.04
C CYS A 16 2.15 -3.98 1.69
N LEU A 17 1.41 -2.88 1.69
CA LEU A 17 0.05 -2.83 2.23
C LEU A 17 -0.90 -3.73 1.44
N ALA A 18 -0.81 -3.74 0.10
CA ALA A 18 -1.60 -4.61 -0.76
C ALA A 18 -1.34 -6.10 -0.48
N MET A 19 -0.08 -6.49 -0.26
CA MET A 19 0.28 -7.86 0.15
C MET A 19 -0.37 -8.24 1.48
N ILE A 20 -0.35 -7.34 2.46
CA ILE A 20 -0.96 -7.54 3.78
C ILE A 20 -2.48 -7.62 3.66
N CYS A 21 -3.11 -6.70 2.92
CA CYS A 21 -4.54 -6.70 2.64
C CYS A 21 -5.01 -8.02 2.01
N SER A 22 -4.25 -8.54 1.03
CA SER A 22 -4.54 -9.82 0.38
C SER A 22 -4.42 -10.99 1.35
N TYR A 23 -3.43 -10.97 2.25
CA TYR A 23 -3.30 -11.96 3.31
C TYR A 23 -4.53 -12.00 4.24
N PHE A 24 -5.11 -10.84 4.56
CA PHE A 24 -6.32 -10.72 5.38
C PHE A 24 -7.64 -10.84 4.59
N LYS A 25 -7.61 -11.22 3.30
CA LYS A 25 -8.79 -11.26 2.41
C LYS A 25 -9.54 -9.92 2.30
N LYS A 26 -8.83 -8.81 2.52
CA LYS A 26 -9.30 -7.44 2.33
C LYS A 26 -8.70 -6.86 1.05
N ASP A 27 -8.78 -7.59 -0.07
CA ASP A 27 -8.17 -7.16 -1.33
C ASP A 27 -8.69 -5.77 -1.73
N LYS A 28 -7.76 -4.81 -1.81
CA LYS A 28 -8.01 -3.45 -2.32
C LYS A 28 -7.13 -3.22 -3.54
N SER A 29 -7.63 -2.43 -4.48
CA SER A 29 -6.84 -2.08 -5.66
C SER A 29 -5.62 -1.25 -5.26
N MET A 30 -4.51 -1.43 -5.98
CA MET A 30 -3.30 -0.62 -5.78
C MET A 30 -3.61 0.88 -5.91
N ASN A 31 -4.46 1.27 -6.88
CA ASN A 31 -4.85 2.66 -7.07
C ASN A 31 -5.58 3.23 -5.85
N TYR A 32 -6.51 2.46 -5.25
CA TYR A 32 -7.19 2.87 -4.03
C TYR A 32 -6.20 3.01 -2.86
N LEU A 33 -5.27 2.06 -2.72
CA LEU A 33 -4.29 2.11 -1.64
C LEU A 33 -3.30 3.28 -1.83
N SER A 34 -2.90 3.59 -3.07
CA SER A 34 -2.06 4.76 -3.39
C SER A 34 -2.78 6.09 -3.14
N GLU A 35 -4.10 6.16 -3.36
CA GLU A 35 -4.91 7.35 -3.03
C GLU A 35 -5.04 7.56 -1.51
N GLN A 36 -5.13 6.47 -0.73
CA GLN A 36 -5.27 6.56 0.73
C GLN A 36 -3.92 6.73 1.45
N CYS A 37 -2.87 6.06 0.98
CA CYS A 37 -1.49 6.25 1.39
C CYS A 37 -0.84 7.24 0.43
N PHE A 38 -1.11 8.54 0.59
CA PHE A 38 -0.45 9.59 -0.18
C PHE A 38 1.08 9.39 -0.13
N ALA A 39 1.64 8.87 -1.20
CA ALA A 39 3.08 8.76 -1.36
C ALA A 39 3.63 10.19 -1.51
N THR A 40 4.38 10.66 -0.51
CA THR A 40 5.16 11.89 -0.66
C THR A 40 6.45 11.56 -1.39
N THR A 41 7.20 12.57 -1.86
CA THR A 41 8.54 12.43 -2.47
C THR A 41 9.54 11.65 -1.61
N GLU A 42 9.25 11.44 -0.33
CA GLU A 42 10.07 10.68 0.63
C GLU A 42 9.54 9.26 0.91
N GLY A 43 8.41 8.88 0.30
CA GLY A 43 7.75 7.58 0.47
C GLY A 43 6.42 7.68 1.25
N VAL A 44 6.00 6.55 1.82
CA VAL A 44 4.75 6.44 2.59
C VAL A 44 5.06 6.49 4.09
N SER A 45 4.40 7.39 4.81
CA SER A 45 4.55 7.48 6.27
C SER A 45 3.90 6.27 6.98
N PRO A 46 4.51 5.73 8.06
CA PRO A 46 3.88 4.70 8.89
C PRO A 46 2.50 5.09 9.43
N LEU A 47 2.27 6.38 9.69
CA LEU A 47 0.96 6.89 10.13
C LEU A 47 -0.11 6.77 9.04
N ALA A 48 0.27 6.95 7.77
CA ALA A 48 -0.64 6.77 6.65
C ALA A 48 -1.02 5.29 6.51
N ILE A 49 -0.07 4.39 6.70
CA ILE A 49 -0.31 2.94 6.70
C ILE A 49 -1.28 2.54 7.83
N ASP A 50 -1.06 3.04 9.05
CA ASP A 50 -1.93 2.77 10.21
C ASP A 50 -3.39 3.20 9.96
N LYS A 51 -3.60 4.38 9.38
CA LYS A 51 -4.94 4.88 9.01
C LYS A 51 -5.66 4.01 7.99
N VAL A 52 -4.93 3.37 7.07
CA VAL A 52 -5.52 2.53 6.02
C VAL A 52 -5.72 1.08 6.47
N ALA A 53 -4.90 0.63 7.43
CA ALA A 53 -4.99 -0.70 8.03
C ALA A 53 -6.13 -0.82 9.06
N SER A 54 -6.47 0.28 9.74
CA SER A 54 -7.59 0.42 10.69
C SER A 54 -8.94 0.19 10.00
#